data_AF-A0A7W1PHA8-F1
#
_entry.id   AF-A0A7W1PHA8-F1
#
_cell.length_a   1.000
_cell.length_b   1.000
_cell.length_c   1.000
_cell.angle_alpha   90.00
_cell.angle_beta   90.00
_cell.angle_gamma   90.00
#
_symmetry.space_group_name_H-M   'P 1'
#
loop_
_entity.id
_entity.type
_entity.pdbx_description
1 polymer ?
#
loop_
_entity_poly.entity_id
_entity_poly.type
_entity_poly.pdbx_seq_one_letter_code
_entity_poly.pdbx_strand_id
1 'polypeptide(L)'
;MILPILAGAFTFALLGPAPSDSIKAASARRAPAAKAASALAADSIVVEKALRRLTLYRNGEPVKQYNVALGKNPSGRKVQIGDFKTPEGTYFIEGRNPQSRYYRALRISYPDMMDKLRAQSLGLTAGGDIMIHGLPTGRELVGAYHRTTDWTEGCIAVTNQELDEIWAAIPDGAPIQIKP
;
A
#
# COMPACT_ATOMS: atom_id res chain seq x y z
N MET A 1 -51.69 43.09 81.26
CA MET A 1 -51.13 44.41 80.90
C MET A 1 -49.93 44.16 80.00
N ILE A 2 -50.13 44.15 78.68
CA ILE A 2 -49.93 45.26 77.73
C ILE A 2 -48.46 45.39 77.30
N LEU A 3 -48.24 44.91 76.06
CA LEU A 3 -47.32 45.29 74.97
C LEU A 3 -45.82 45.55 75.19
N PRO A 4 -45.02 45.14 74.18
CA PRO A 4 -43.91 45.95 73.69
C PRO A 4 -43.96 46.28 72.18
N ILE A 5 -43.85 47.58 71.91
CA ILE A 5 -43.00 48.35 70.97
C ILE A 5 -42.55 47.78 69.61
N LEU A 6 -42.65 48.70 68.62
CA LEU A 6 -42.33 48.71 67.20
C LEU A 6 -40.86 48.47 66.77
N ALA A 7 -40.76 47.85 65.59
CA ALA A 7 -39.96 48.20 64.39
C ALA A 7 -38.41 48.23 64.40
N GLY A 8 -37.82 47.55 63.40
CA GLY A 8 -36.73 48.13 62.62
C GLY A 8 -35.60 47.22 62.14
N ALA A 9 -35.56 47.02 60.82
CA ALA A 9 -34.39 46.90 59.94
C ALA A 9 -33.61 45.57 59.78
N PHE A 10 -33.82 45.01 58.57
CA PHE A 10 -32.89 44.36 57.63
C PHE A 10 -31.40 44.24 58.01
N THR A 11 -30.84 43.04 57.86
CA THR A 11 -29.58 42.81 57.12
C THR A 11 -29.40 41.34 56.72
N PHE A 12 -28.53 41.18 55.74
CA PHE A 12 -28.43 40.13 54.73
C PHE A 12 -27.75 38.81 55.17
N ALA A 13 -28.03 37.78 54.36
CA ALA A 13 -27.15 36.68 53.97
C ALA A 13 -27.03 35.43 54.87
N LEU A 14 -27.35 34.29 54.26
CA LEU A 14 -26.52 33.07 54.05
C LEU A 14 -27.49 31.87 54.02
N LEU A 15 -27.73 31.26 52.86
CA LEU A 15 -26.90 30.22 52.23
C LEU A 15 -27.58 28.85 52.41
N GLY A 16 -28.09 28.30 51.31
CA GLY A 16 -28.56 26.93 51.23
C GLY A 16 -29.48 26.69 50.04
N PRO A 17 -28.98 26.28 48.87
CA PRO A 17 -29.83 25.85 47.78
C PRO A 17 -30.44 24.47 48.10
N ALA A 18 -31.69 24.28 47.67
CA ALA A 18 -32.33 22.98 47.58
C ALA A 18 -31.53 22.04 46.65
N PRO A 19 -31.49 20.72 46.90
CA PRO A 19 -31.00 19.77 45.92
C PRO A 19 -31.95 19.75 44.72
N SER A 20 -31.45 20.19 43.57
CA SER A 20 -32.11 20.07 42.28
C SER A 20 -31.88 18.67 41.72
N ASP A 21 -32.96 17.92 41.53
CA ASP A 21 -32.97 16.69 40.74
C ASP A 21 -32.60 17.02 39.29
N SER A 22 -31.32 16.86 38.97
CA SER A 22 -30.81 16.95 37.60
C SER A 22 -30.50 15.54 37.12
N ILE A 23 -31.48 14.92 36.46
CA ILE A 23 -31.27 13.74 35.61
C ILE A 23 -30.24 14.15 34.54
N LYS A 24 -28.97 13.79 34.73
CA LYS A 24 -27.96 13.85 33.67
C LYS A 24 -28.32 12.79 32.64
N ALA A 25 -28.80 13.24 31.49
CA ALA A 25 -28.86 12.44 30.27
C ALA A 25 -27.47 11.83 30.03
N ALA A 26 -27.38 10.51 30.15
CA ALA A 26 -26.20 9.77 29.75
C ALA A 26 -26.05 9.90 28.23
N SER A 27 -25.23 10.87 27.82
CA SER A 27 -24.72 10.96 26.46
C SER A 27 -23.98 9.66 26.15
N ALA A 28 -24.63 8.79 25.40
CA ALA A 28 -24.02 7.60 24.82
C ALA A 28 -22.84 8.07 23.98
N ARG A 29 -21.63 7.97 24.54
CA ARG A 29 -20.40 8.09 23.77
C ARG A 29 -20.44 7.00 22.72
N ARG A 30 -20.82 7.37 21.51
CA ARG A 30 -20.63 6.55 20.32
C ARG A 30 -19.15 6.16 20.32
N ALA A 31 -18.89 4.87 20.52
CA ALA A 31 -17.57 4.32 20.28
C ALA A 31 -17.12 4.75 18.89
N PRO A 32 -15.84 5.11 18.69
CA PRO A 32 -15.35 5.43 17.36
C PRO A 32 -15.66 4.24 16.45
N ALA A 33 -16.30 4.52 15.32
CA ALA A 33 -16.60 3.53 14.30
C ALA A 33 -15.33 2.72 14.03
N ALA A 34 -15.46 1.39 14.11
CA ALA A 34 -14.39 0.47 13.77
C ALA A 34 -13.75 0.92 12.46
N LYS A 35 -12.43 1.17 12.50
CA LYS A 35 -11.58 1.43 11.35
C LYS A 35 -12.01 0.49 10.22
N ALA A 36 -12.52 1.04 9.13
CA ALA A 36 -12.99 0.27 7.98
C ALA A 36 -11.98 -0.84 7.66
N ALA A 37 -12.47 -2.09 7.59
CA ALA A 37 -11.68 -3.22 7.13
C ALA A 37 -10.99 -2.80 5.83
N SER A 38 -9.67 -3.01 5.76
CA SER A 38 -8.86 -2.39 4.71
C SER A 38 -9.37 -2.75 3.32
N ALA A 39 -9.28 -1.75 2.43
CA ALA A 39 -8.99 -1.95 1.03
C ALA A 39 -8.11 -3.20 0.84
N LEU A 40 -8.52 -4.08 -0.07
CA LEU A 40 -7.85 -5.30 -0.53
C LEU A 40 -6.45 -5.57 0.08
N ALA A 41 -6.34 -6.14 1.29
CA ALA A 41 -5.02 -6.55 1.82
C ALA A 41 -4.51 -7.83 1.13
N ALA A 42 -3.21 -7.91 0.86
CA ALA A 42 -2.52 -9.06 0.31
C ALA A 42 -1.25 -9.31 1.14
N ASP A 43 -0.76 -10.55 1.15
CA ASP A 43 0.50 -10.93 1.82
C ASP A 43 1.59 -11.37 0.86
N SER A 44 1.24 -11.65 -0.41
CA SER A 44 2.19 -12.16 -1.40
C SER A 44 1.76 -11.82 -2.83
N ILE A 45 2.73 -11.85 -3.74
CA ILE A 45 2.54 -11.60 -5.17
C ILE A 45 3.05 -12.80 -5.97
N VAL A 46 2.32 -13.18 -7.03
CA VAL A 46 2.85 -14.06 -8.08
C VAL A 46 2.76 -13.35 -9.42
N VAL A 47 3.86 -13.36 -10.18
CA VAL A 47 3.93 -12.89 -11.56
C VAL A 47 4.17 -14.09 -12.47
N GLU A 48 3.30 -14.28 -13.45
CA GLU A 48 3.39 -15.33 -14.47
C GLU A 48 3.70 -14.67 -15.81
N LYS A 49 4.95 -14.81 -16.27
CA LYS A 49 5.45 -14.01 -17.39
C LYS A 49 4.82 -14.43 -18.72
N ALA A 50 4.68 -15.73 -18.96
CA ALA A 50 3.99 -16.25 -20.13
C ALA A 50 2.56 -15.69 -20.27
N LEU A 51 1.88 -15.50 -19.14
CA LEU A 51 0.50 -15.00 -19.09
C LEU A 51 0.39 -13.48 -18.98
N ARG A 52 1.51 -12.75 -18.85
CA ARG A 52 1.52 -11.31 -18.53
C ARG A 52 0.58 -10.96 -17.38
N ARG A 53 0.65 -11.75 -16.30
CA ARG A 53 -0.26 -11.63 -15.17
C ARG A 53 0.50 -11.41 -13.87
N LEU A 54 0.04 -10.44 -13.08
CA LEU A 54 0.38 -10.28 -11.68
C LEU A 54 -0.86 -10.58 -10.85
N THR A 55 -0.73 -11.47 -9.87
CA THR A 55 -1.80 -11.85 -8.95
C THR A 55 -1.39 -11.55 -7.53
N LEU A 56 -2.25 -10.85 -6.80
CA LEU A 56 -2.15 -10.66 -5.35
C LEU A 56 -2.81 -11.84 -4.65
N TYR A 57 -2.16 -12.34 -3.60
CA TYR A 57 -2.64 -13.43 -2.78
C TYR A 57 -2.82 -13.01 -1.32
N ARG A 58 -3.75 -13.67 -0.63
CA ARG A 58 -3.88 -13.63 0.82
C ARG A 58 -4.12 -15.04 1.34
N ASN A 59 -3.28 -15.51 2.26
CA ASN A 59 -3.34 -16.85 2.85
C ASN A 59 -3.39 -17.96 1.78
N GLY A 60 -2.67 -17.78 0.68
CA GLY A 60 -2.64 -18.74 -0.45
C GLY A 60 -3.78 -18.62 -1.46
N GLU A 61 -4.78 -17.78 -1.20
CA GLU A 61 -5.92 -17.57 -2.10
C GLU A 61 -5.74 -16.29 -2.96
N PRO A 62 -6.04 -16.33 -4.27
CA PRO A 62 -5.92 -15.16 -5.13
C PRO A 62 -7.01 -14.13 -4.80
N VAL A 63 -6.62 -12.89 -4.49
CA VAL A 63 -7.56 -11.81 -4.14
C VAL A 63 -7.77 -10.81 -5.28
N LYS A 64 -6.80 -10.65 -6.18
CA LYS A 64 -6.90 -9.72 -7.32
C LYS A 64 -5.87 -10.06 -8.39
N GLN A 65 -6.21 -9.82 -9.65
CA GLN A 65 -5.33 -10.06 -10.81
C GLN A 65 -5.21 -8.79 -11.65
N TYR A 66 -4.04 -8.63 -12.26
CA TYR A 66 -3.69 -7.51 -13.12
C TYR A 66 -2.95 -8.02 -14.35
N ASN A 67 -3.26 -7.44 -15.51
CA ASN A 67 -2.43 -7.65 -16.70
C ASN A 67 -1.23 -6.69 -16.61
N VAL A 68 -0.05 -7.16 -17.02
CA VAL A 68 1.21 -6.42 -16.92
C VAL A 68 1.91 -6.29 -18.27
N ALA A 69 2.82 -5.33 -18.38
CA ALA A 69 3.87 -5.35 -19.39
C ALA A 69 5.22 -5.63 -18.71
N LEU A 70 6.06 -6.40 -19.37
CA LEU A 70 7.33 -6.90 -18.83
C LEU A 70 8.53 -6.26 -19.53
N GLY A 71 9.72 -6.81 -19.25
CA GLY A 71 10.92 -6.51 -20.01
C GLY A 71 10.74 -6.85 -21.49
N LYS A 72 11.31 -6.03 -22.39
CA LYS A 72 11.24 -6.21 -23.86
C LYS A 72 11.68 -7.59 -24.35
N ASN A 73 12.47 -8.30 -23.55
CA ASN A 73 12.84 -9.68 -23.77
C ASN A 73 12.27 -10.53 -22.62
N PRO A 74 10.97 -10.84 -22.59
CA PRO A 74 10.34 -11.44 -21.42
C PRO A 74 10.70 -12.92 -21.23
N SER A 75 11.32 -13.58 -22.22
CA SER A 75 11.57 -15.02 -22.15
C SER A 75 12.84 -15.34 -21.37
N GLY A 76 12.71 -16.25 -20.39
CA GLY A 76 13.79 -16.70 -19.53
C GLY A 76 14.20 -15.68 -18.46
N ARG A 77 15.01 -16.14 -17.51
CA ARG A 77 15.45 -15.32 -16.38
C ARG A 77 16.46 -14.25 -16.78
N LYS A 78 16.43 -13.13 -16.07
CA LYS A 78 17.48 -12.10 -16.11
C LYS A 78 18.84 -12.67 -15.66
N VAL A 79 19.88 -12.34 -16.41
CA VAL A 79 21.27 -12.77 -16.15
C VAL A 79 22.23 -11.56 -16.13
N GLN A 80 21.93 -10.49 -16.87
CA GLN A 80 22.79 -9.31 -16.92
C GLN A 80 22.03 -8.00 -17.06
N ILE A 81 22.69 -6.89 -16.75
CA ILE A 81 22.23 -5.57 -17.17
C ILE A 81 22.12 -5.51 -18.71
N GLY A 82 21.07 -4.88 -19.22
CA GLY A 82 20.84 -4.73 -20.66
C GLY A 82 20.26 -5.94 -21.40
N ASP A 83 20.00 -7.07 -20.75
CA ASP A 83 19.34 -8.22 -21.41
C ASP A 83 17.82 -8.06 -21.60
N PHE A 84 17.25 -6.99 -21.03
CA PHE A 84 15.83 -6.63 -21.02
C PHE A 84 14.88 -7.71 -20.51
N LYS A 85 15.37 -8.64 -19.68
CA LYS A 85 14.56 -9.70 -19.07
C LYS A 85 13.99 -9.26 -17.73
N THR A 86 12.73 -9.59 -17.47
CA THR A 86 12.20 -9.62 -16.11
C THR A 86 12.75 -10.87 -15.41
N PRO A 87 13.31 -10.74 -14.18
CA PRO A 87 13.91 -11.86 -13.47
C PRO A 87 12.91 -12.99 -13.19
N GLU A 88 13.41 -14.18 -12.89
CA GLU A 88 12.62 -15.34 -12.46
C GLU A 88 13.22 -15.87 -11.17
N GLY A 89 12.37 -16.10 -10.16
CA GLY A 89 12.81 -16.42 -8.81
C GLY A 89 11.84 -15.94 -7.74
N THR A 90 12.28 -16.00 -6.48
CA THR A 90 11.55 -15.44 -5.34
C THR A 90 12.32 -14.25 -4.80
N TYR A 91 11.66 -13.11 -4.71
CA TYR A 91 12.20 -11.85 -4.19
C TYR A 91 11.25 -11.28 -3.15
N PHE A 92 11.59 -10.12 -2.60
CA PHE A 92 10.75 -9.41 -1.62
C PHE A 92 10.53 -7.97 -2.05
N ILE A 93 9.39 -7.38 -1.68
CA ILE A 93 9.17 -5.93 -1.79
C ILE A 93 10.12 -5.24 -0.79
N GLU A 94 11.19 -4.62 -1.30
CA GLU A 94 12.26 -4.07 -0.48
C GLU A 94 11.99 -2.61 -0.08
N GLY A 95 11.24 -1.88 -0.91
CA GLY A 95 10.89 -0.50 -0.59
C GLY A 95 10.02 0.16 -1.65
N ARG A 96 9.65 1.40 -1.36
CA ARG A 96 8.68 2.17 -2.15
C ARG A 96 9.22 3.55 -2.51
N ASN A 97 8.94 3.97 -3.74
CA ASN A 97 9.21 5.32 -4.21
C ASN A 97 7.90 6.00 -4.65
N PRO A 98 7.35 6.93 -3.85
CA PRO A 98 6.13 7.65 -4.21
C PRO A 98 6.38 8.77 -5.23
N GLN A 99 7.63 9.16 -5.48
CA GLN A 99 8.05 10.21 -6.42
C GLN A 99 8.82 9.62 -7.61
N SER A 100 8.31 8.51 -8.14
CA SER A 100 8.91 7.85 -9.30
C SER A 100 8.58 8.61 -10.59
N ARG A 101 9.49 8.58 -11.57
CA ARG A 101 9.24 9.02 -12.95
C ARG A 101 8.19 8.15 -13.70
N TYR A 102 7.72 7.08 -13.06
CA TYR A 102 6.70 6.16 -13.53
C TYR A 102 5.48 6.16 -12.60
N TYR A 103 5.05 7.35 -12.16
CA TYR A 103 4.03 7.58 -11.13
C TYR A 103 4.46 7.14 -9.72
N ARG A 104 4.55 5.83 -9.49
CA ARG A 104 5.05 5.22 -8.24
C ARG A 104 5.87 3.99 -8.58
N ALA A 105 6.68 3.50 -7.63
CA ALA A 105 7.41 2.25 -7.81
C ALA A 105 7.54 1.46 -6.51
N LEU A 106 7.40 0.14 -6.61
CA LEU A 106 7.74 -0.84 -5.57
C LEU A 106 8.99 -1.59 -6.02
N ARG A 107 10.11 -1.39 -5.34
CA ARG A 107 11.37 -2.07 -5.67
C ARG A 107 11.36 -3.50 -5.13
N ILE A 108 11.81 -4.45 -5.93
CA ILE A 108 12.01 -5.83 -5.49
C ILE A 108 13.48 -6.08 -5.14
N SER A 109 13.75 -7.07 -4.30
CA SER A 109 15.10 -7.44 -3.84
C SER A 109 15.98 -8.15 -4.91
N TYR A 110 15.80 -7.84 -6.19
CA TYR A 110 16.67 -8.32 -7.27
C TYR A 110 17.87 -7.37 -7.45
N PRO A 111 19.09 -7.89 -7.64
CA PRO A 111 19.47 -9.30 -7.66
C PRO A 111 19.75 -9.85 -6.26
N ASP A 112 19.41 -11.12 -6.04
CA ASP A 112 19.85 -11.86 -4.86
C ASP A 112 21.31 -12.35 -5.00
N MET A 113 21.81 -13.07 -3.99
CA MET A 113 23.17 -13.63 -4.02
C MET A 113 23.38 -14.60 -5.19
N MET A 114 22.39 -15.44 -5.50
CA MET A 114 22.49 -16.45 -6.57
C MET A 114 22.47 -15.80 -7.95
N ASP A 115 21.71 -14.72 -8.13
CA ASP A 115 21.68 -13.92 -9.35
C ASP A 115 23.03 -13.22 -9.58
N LYS A 116 23.63 -12.66 -8.53
CA LYS A 116 24.97 -12.06 -8.59
C LYS A 116 26.03 -13.10 -8.94
N LEU A 117 26.05 -14.25 -8.25
CA LEU A 117 27.02 -15.32 -8.50
C LEU A 117 26.90 -15.87 -9.93
N ARG A 118 25.67 -16.06 -10.42
CA ARG A 118 25.44 -16.52 -11.80
C ARG A 118 26.01 -15.54 -12.83
N ALA A 119 25.70 -14.25 -12.69
CA ALA A 119 26.24 -13.23 -13.58
C ALA A 119 27.78 -13.21 -13.55
N GLN A 120 28.36 -13.23 -12.33
CA GLN A 120 29.81 -13.22 -12.14
C GLN A 120 30.50 -14.45 -12.74
N SER A 121 29.90 -15.63 -12.64
CA SER A 121 30.44 -16.87 -13.24
C SER A 121 30.55 -16.79 -14.77
N LEU A 122 29.83 -15.86 -15.40
CA LEU A 122 29.85 -15.59 -16.84
C LEU A 122 30.66 -14.33 -17.19
N GLY A 123 31.31 -13.67 -16.22
CA GLY A 123 32.01 -12.40 -16.43
C GLY A 123 31.07 -11.20 -16.62
N LEU A 124 29.82 -11.29 -16.13
CA LEU A 124 28.76 -10.29 -16.30
C LEU A 124 28.35 -9.65 -14.97
N THR A 125 27.59 -8.55 -15.06
CA THR A 125 26.94 -7.91 -13.91
C THR A 125 25.43 -8.08 -14.00
N ALA A 126 24.79 -8.60 -12.95
CA ALA A 126 23.36 -8.90 -12.91
C ALA A 126 22.44 -7.68 -13.12
N GLY A 127 22.96 -6.47 -12.87
CA GLY A 127 22.18 -5.23 -12.83
C GLY A 127 21.42 -5.08 -11.51
N GLY A 128 20.27 -4.42 -11.55
CA GLY A 128 19.44 -4.16 -10.38
C GLY A 128 18.17 -3.38 -10.74
N ASP A 129 17.58 -2.75 -9.72
CA ASP A 129 16.48 -1.78 -9.86
C ASP A 129 15.26 -2.30 -10.63
N ILE A 130 14.91 -3.56 -10.37
CA ILE A 130 13.67 -4.14 -10.84
C ILE A 130 12.54 -3.68 -9.92
N MET A 131 11.46 -3.19 -10.52
CA MET A 131 10.34 -2.60 -9.79
C MET A 131 9.01 -3.02 -10.39
N ILE A 132 7.95 -2.99 -9.58
CA ILE A 132 6.58 -2.84 -10.07
C ILE A 132 6.29 -1.34 -10.15
N HIS A 133 5.92 -0.82 -11.31
CA HIS A 133 5.68 0.62 -11.48
C HIS A 133 4.49 0.92 -12.40
N GLY A 134 4.09 2.20 -12.41
CA GLY A 134 2.96 2.69 -13.19
C GLY A 134 3.40 3.08 -14.60
N LEU A 135 2.69 4.04 -15.17
CA LEU A 135 3.01 4.61 -16.47
C LEU A 135 4.01 5.75 -16.36
N PRO A 136 4.86 5.97 -17.38
CA PRO A 136 5.75 7.12 -17.43
C PRO A 136 4.97 8.43 -17.27
N THR A 137 5.54 9.39 -16.55
CA THR A 137 4.98 10.75 -16.47
C THR A 137 4.74 11.33 -17.86
N GLY A 138 3.56 11.90 -18.10
CA GLY A 138 3.12 12.40 -19.40
C GLY A 138 2.56 11.34 -20.36
N ARG A 139 2.47 10.07 -19.95
CA ARG A 139 1.86 8.96 -20.71
C ARG A 139 0.73 8.27 -19.97
N GLU A 140 0.12 8.94 -19.01
CA GLU A 140 -0.95 8.41 -18.16
C GLU A 140 -2.18 7.99 -18.97
N LEU A 141 -2.49 8.76 -20.03
CA LEU A 141 -3.63 8.52 -20.92
C LEU A 141 -3.51 7.22 -21.75
N VAL A 142 -2.31 6.63 -21.84
CA VAL A 142 -2.15 5.32 -22.48
C VAL A 142 -2.96 4.26 -21.73
N GLY A 143 -3.05 4.38 -20.39
CA GLY A 143 -3.82 3.46 -19.57
C GLY A 143 -3.56 2.00 -19.93
N ALA A 144 -4.62 1.19 -19.96
CA ALA A 144 -4.59 -0.24 -20.28
C ALA A 144 -3.86 -0.60 -21.60
N TYR A 145 -3.77 0.30 -22.58
CA TYR A 145 -3.11 0.04 -23.86
C TYR A 145 -1.60 -0.17 -23.74
N HIS A 146 -0.98 0.19 -22.60
CA HIS A 146 0.45 -0.04 -22.35
C HIS A 146 0.82 -1.53 -22.40
N ARG A 147 -0.17 -2.43 -22.30
CA ARG A 147 -0.04 -3.89 -22.21
C ARG A 147 -0.05 -4.58 -23.58
N THR A 148 -0.19 -3.82 -24.65
CA THR A 148 -0.12 -4.33 -26.04
C THR A 148 1.30 -4.72 -26.46
N THR A 149 2.31 -4.33 -25.69
CA THR A 149 3.72 -4.66 -25.93
C THR A 149 4.50 -4.66 -24.61
N ASP A 150 5.46 -5.57 -24.49
CA ASP A 150 6.45 -5.56 -23.41
C ASP A 150 7.50 -4.47 -23.68
N TRP A 151 7.63 -3.50 -22.77
CA TRP A 151 8.38 -2.26 -23.04
C TRP A 151 9.41 -1.89 -21.99
N THR A 152 9.43 -2.56 -20.84
CA THR A 152 10.35 -2.20 -19.74
C THR A 152 11.75 -2.76 -20.02
N GLU A 153 12.70 -2.42 -19.16
CA GLU A 153 14.05 -3.01 -19.19
C GLU A 153 14.20 -4.23 -18.27
N GLY A 154 13.09 -4.70 -17.72
CA GLY A 154 13.02 -5.83 -16.77
C GLY A 154 12.00 -5.62 -15.65
N CYS A 155 11.54 -4.38 -15.45
CA CYS A 155 10.45 -4.05 -14.52
C CYS A 155 9.11 -4.67 -14.93
N ILE A 156 8.14 -4.61 -14.01
CA ILE A 156 6.77 -5.04 -14.20
C ILE A 156 5.89 -3.79 -14.20
N ALA A 157 5.32 -3.44 -15.36
CA ALA A 157 4.50 -2.27 -15.51
C ALA A 157 3.00 -2.61 -15.39
N VAL A 158 2.27 -1.76 -14.67
CA VAL A 158 0.80 -1.75 -14.57
C VAL A 158 0.30 -0.33 -14.86
N THR A 159 -1.03 -0.13 -14.89
CA THR A 159 -1.58 1.23 -14.92
C THR A 159 -1.39 1.94 -13.57
N ASN A 160 -1.48 3.28 -13.56
CA ASN A 160 -1.36 4.05 -12.31
C ASN A 160 -2.43 3.66 -11.27
N GLN A 161 -3.67 3.46 -11.73
CA GLN A 161 -4.77 3.04 -10.86
C GLN A 161 -4.54 1.64 -10.28
N GLU A 162 -4.09 0.68 -11.09
CA GLU A 162 -3.77 -0.66 -10.60
C GLU A 162 -2.57 -0.61 -9.64
N LEU A 163 -1.59 0.26 -9.88
CA LEU A 163 -0.48 0.45 -8.94
C LEU A 163 -0.95 1.05 -7.61
N ASP A 164 -1.93 1.95 -7.59
CA ASP A 164 -2.50 2.46 -6.34
C ASP A 164 -3.15 1.34 -5.53
N GLU A 165 -3.85 0.43 -6.18
CA GLU A 165 -4.42 -0.74 -5.53
C GLU A 165 -3.32 -1.66 -4.95
N ILE A 166 -2.33 -2.03 -5.77
CA ILE A 166 -1.20 -2.88 -5.33
C ILE A 166 -0.45 -2.19 -4.18
N TRP A 167 -0.21 -0.89 -4.28
CA TRP A 167 0.48 -0.09 -3.28
C TRP A 167 -0.26 -0.09 -1.94
N ALA A 168 -1.59 0.05 -1.94
CA ALA A 168 -2.35 -0.02 -0.69
C ALA A 168 -2.47 -1.46 -0.14
N ALA A 169 -2.41 -2.45 -1.03
CA ALA A 169 -2.69 -3.85 -0.72
C ALA A 169 -1.52 -4.63 -0.10
N ILE A 170 -0.33 -4.49 -0.70
CA ILE A 170 0.83 -5.30 -0.35
C ILE A 170 1.70 -4.54 0.67
N PRO A 171 2.22 -5.17 1.74
CA PRO A 171 3.21 -4.55 2.64
C PRO A 171 4.64 -4.68 2.10
N ASP A 172 5.56 -3.89 2.66
CA ASP A 172 7.00 -4.12 2.47
C ASP A 172 7.42 -5.41 3.17
N GLY A 173 8.41 -6.10 2.61
CA GLY A 173 8.82 -7.44 3.03
C GLY A 173 7.94 -8.57 2.49
N ALA A 174 6.83 -8.27 1.79
CA ALA A 174 6.02 -9.31 1.16
C ALA A 174 6.81 -10.05 0.06
N PRO A 175 6.70 -11.38 -0.04
CA PRO A 175 7.33 -12.14 -1.11
C PRO A 175 6.64 -11.89 -2.46
N ILE A 176 7.45 -11.86 -3.51
CA ILE A 176 7.03 -11.89 -4.91
C ILE A 176 7.71 -13.06 -5.61
N GLN A 177 6.90 -13.98 -6.13
CA GLN A 177 7.38 -15.08 -6.96
C GLN A 177 7.19 -14.73 -8.43
N ILE A 178 8.27 -14.74 -9.21
CA ILE A 178 8.21 -14.49 -10.66
C ILE A 178 8.50 -15.80 -11.39
N LYS A 179 7.51 -16.28 -12.12
CA LYS A 179 7.49 -17.55 -12.86
C LYS A 179 7.62 -17.30 -14.36
N PRO A 180 8.13 -18.28 -15.13
CA PRO A 180 8.20 -18.22 -16.59
C PRO A 180 6.87 -17.86 -17.27
#